data_AF-A0A3B0WIC5-F1
#
_entry.id   AF-A0A3B0WIC5-F1
#
_cell.length_a   1.000
_cell.length_b   1.000
_cell.length_c   1.000
_cell.angle_alpha   90.00
_cell.angle_beta   90.00
_cell.angle_gamma   90.00
#
_symmetry.space_group_name_H-M   'P 1'
#
loop_
_entity.id
_entity.type
_entity.pdbx_description
1 polymer ?
#
loop_
_entity_poly.entity_id
_entity_poly.type
_entity_poly.pdbx_seq_one_letter_code
_entity_poly.pdbx_strand_id
1 'polypeptide(L)'
;MDKIKTIIDKEWAEVFKNKLVLFSVAFLPLLLTVMPLIILATTQSLTPEELASGGAGTPDEFFGDLCIGLSEADCAQVFLLNIFTLMFMILPIMIPVTIAAYSIVGEKSTRSLEPLLATPITTAELIIGKAVAAVVPAVLATWVAFSVYLLGVRLMTNAAIFAKLVAPMWLLAVFLVGPLLAVLSVC
;
A
#
# COMPACT_ATOMS: atom_id res chain seq x y z
N MET A 1 -18.86 15.01 -18.57
CA MET A 1 -17.91 13.93 -18.22
C MET A 1 -16.53 14.15 -18.84
N ASP A 2 -16.41 14.79 -20.01
CA ASP A 2 -15.12 14.98 -20.68
C ASP A 2 -14.14 15.88 -19.92
N LYS A 3 -14.64 16.91 -19.22
CA LYS A 3 -13.80 17.84 -18.44
C LYS A 3 -13.01 17.15 -17.32
N ILE A 4 -13.65 16.23 -16.58
CA ILE A 4 -12.99 15.49 -15.47
C ILE A 4 -11.92 14.55 -16.02
N LYS A 5 -12.19 13.86 -17.14
CA LYS A 5 -11.20 13.02 -17.82
C LYS A 5 -9.99 13.83 -18.27
N THR A 6 -10.20 15.01 -18.87
CA THR A 6 -9.09 15.89 -19.29
C THR A 6 -8.22 16.33 -18.11
N ILE A 7 -8.81 16.59 -16.93
CA ILE A 7 -8.06 16.89 -15.70
C ILE A 7 -7.22 15.68 -15.29
N ILE A 8 -7.82 14.48 -15.23
CA ILE A 8 -7.11 13.26 -14.86
C ILE A 8 -5.96 12.96 -15.82
N ASP A 9 -6.19 13.05 -17.14
CA ASP A 9 -5.18 12.78 -18.16
C ASP A 9 -3.99 13.76 -18.05
N LYS A 10 -4.28 15.04 -17.77
CA LYS A 10 -3.24 16.05 -17.51
C LYS A 10 -2.43 15.70 -16.26
N GLU A 11 -3.09 15.42 -15.14
CA GLU A 11 -2.42 15.09 -13.87
C GLU A 11 -1.56 13.84 -14.00
N TRP A 12 -2.08 12.79 -14.64
CA TRP A 12 -1.31 11.57 -14.92
C TRP A 12 -0.11 11.87 -15.80
N ALA A 13 -0.25 12.65 -16.87
CA ALA A 13 0.88 13.01 -17.71
C ALA A 13 1.98 13.77 -16.93
N GLU A 14 1.63 14.53 -15.90
CA GLU A 14 2.58 15.24 -15.04
C GLU A 14 3.24 14.31 -14.01
N VAL A 15 2.42 13.49 -13.33
CA VAL A 15 2.87 12.47 -12.35
C VAL A 15 3.82 11.46 -13.00
N PHE A 16 3.46 10.90 -14.17
CA PHE A 16 4.27 9.92 -14.89
C PHE A 16 5.51 10.53 -15.57
N LYS A 17 5.59 11.85 -15.73
CA LYS A 17 6.83 12.51 -16.19
C LYS A 17 7.81 12.78 -15.04
N ASN A 18 7.31 12.93 -13.81
CA ASN A 18 8.15 13.21 -12.67
C ASN A 18 8.79 11.92 -12.12
N LYS A 19 10.06 11.70 -12.45
CA LYS A 19 10.84 10.54 -12.01
C LYS A 19 10.87 10.39 -10.48
N LEU A 20 10.82 11.48 -9.72
CA LEU A 20 10.86 11.45 -8.27
C LEU A 20 9.54 10.90 -7.70
N VAL A 21 8.40 11.33 -8.25
CA VAL A 21 7.07 10.82 -7.86
C VAL A 21 6.93 9.35 -8.25
N LEU A 22 7.30 8.99 -9.48
CA LEU A 22 7.30 7.58 -9.89
C LEU A 22 8.19 6.72 -9.00
N PHE A 23 9.36 7.23 -8.62
CA PHE A 23 10.25 6.54 -7.70
C PHE A 23 9.61 6.38 -6.32
N SER A 24 9.00 7.42 -5.72
CA SER A 24 8.38 7.30 -4.41
C SER A 24 7.16 6.36 -4.40
N VAL A 25 6.36 6.39 -5.47
CA VAL A 25 5.18 5.53 -5.65
C VAL A 25 5.58 4.06 -5.84
N ALA A 26 6.71 3.78 -6.49
CA ALA A 26 7.18 2.41 -6.71
C ALA A 26 8.06 1.89 -5.56
N PHE A 27 8.94 2.73 -5.01
CA PHE A 27 9.96 2.34 -4.05
C PHE A 27 9.37 1.80 -2.76
N LEU A 28 8.40 2.50 -2.17
CA LEU A 28 7.83 2.09 -0.89
C LEU A 28 7.07 0.75 -0.98
N PRO A 29 6.15 0.54 -1.94
CA PRO A 29 5.52 -0.77 -2.12
C PRO A 29 6.51 -1.91 -2.42
N LEU A 30 7.52 -1.65 -3.25
CA LEU A 30 8.54 -2.64 -3.56
C LEU A 30 9.35 -3.01 -2.32
N LEU A 31 9.75 -2.01 -1.53
CA LEU A 31 10.47 -2.23 -0.27
C LEU A 31 9.63 -3.07 0.69
N LEU A 32 8.34 -2.74 0.86
CA LEU A 32 7.43 -3.51 1.72
C LEU A 32 7.11 -4.91 1.19
N THR A 33 7.31 -5.17 -0.10
CA THR A 33 7.12 -6.50 -0.70
C THR A 33 8.39 -7.35 -0.61
N VAL A 34 9.54 -6.77 -0.93
CA VAL A 34 10.82 -7.48 -1.01
C VAL A 34 11.37 -7.77 0.38
N MET A 35 11.28 -6.81 1.31
CA MET A 35 11.82 -6.95 2.67
C MET A 35 11.27 -8.20 3.40
N PRO A 36 9.94 -8.41 3.54
CA PRO A 36 9.43 -9.60 4.22
C PRO A 36 9.78 -10.90 3.50
N LEU A 37 9.87 -10.89 2.18
CA LEU A 37 10.25 -12.09 1.42
C LEU A 37 11.72 -12.46 1.64
N ILE A 38 12.62 -11.47 1.71
CA ILE A 38 14.02 -11.70 2.07
C ILE A 38 14.11 -12.25 3.49
N ILE A 39 13.42 -11.63 4.45
CA ILE A 39 13.42 -12.08 5.85
C ILE A 39 12.89 -13.51 5.92
N LEU A 40 11.81 -13.83 5.22
CA LEU A 40 11.26 -15.17 5.15
C LEU A 40 12.27 -16.16 4.55
N ALA A 41 13.00 -15.77 3.50
CA ALA A 41 14.04 -16.60 2.89
C ALA A 41 15.19 -16.91 3.85
N THR A 42 15.61 -15.93 4.65
CA THR A 42 16.74 -16.08 5.58
C THR A 42 16.34 -16.74 6.90
N THR A 43 15.09 -16.58 7.33
CA THR A 43 14.60 -17.14 8.61
C THR A 43 14.25 -18.62 8.52
N GLN A 44 14.07 -19.17 7.32
CA GLN A 44 13.92 -20.61 7.11
C GLN A 44 15.11 -21.43 7.61
N SER A 45 16.30 -20.83 7.73
CA SER A 45 17.51 -21.47 8.25
C SER A 45 17.78 -21.21 9.74
N LEU A 46 16.97 -20.38 10.40
CA LEU A 46 17.17 -19.98 11.80
C LEU A 46 16.33 -20.85 12.75
N THR A 47 16.81 -21.01 13.98
CA THR A 47 16.11 -21.77 15.02
C THR A 47 14.98 -20.96 15.66
N PRO A 48 13.94 -21.59 16.23
CA PRO A 48 12.81 -20.89 16.86
C PRO A 48 13.21 -19.95 18.02
N GLU A 49 14.27 -20.29 18.76
CA GLU A 49 14.81 -19.45 19.85
C GLU A 49 15.46 -18.16 19.33
N GLU A 50 16.16 -18.21 18.19
CA GLU A 50 16.75 -17.02 17.57
C GLU A 50 15.68 -16.06 17.06
N LEU A 51 14.58 -16.60 16.52
CA LEU A 51 13.44 -15.81 16.03
C LEU A 51 12.64 -15.17 17.18
N ALA A 52 12.52 -15.86 18.32
CA ALA A 52 11.89 -15.34 19.54
C ALA A 52 12.73 -14.25 20.24
N SER A 53 14.06 -14.31 20.11
CA SER A 53 14.97 -13.31 20.71
C SER A 53 14.99 -11.95 19.98
N GLY A 54 14.39 -11.87 18.78
CA GLY A 54 14.44 -10.71 17.88
C GLY A 54 13.59 -9.49 18.26
N GLY A 55 12.93 -9.49 19.43
CA GLY A 55 12.37 -8.27 20.03
C GLY A 55 11.04 -7.76 19.46
N ALA A 56 10.29 -8.57 18.72
CA ALA A 56 8.88 -8.28 18.51
C ALA A 56 8.10 -8.79 19.73
N GLY A 57 7.28 -7.93 20.36
CA GLY A 57 6.54 -8.25 21.58
C GLY A 57 5.77 -9.57 21.53
N THR A 58 5.43 -10.11 22.70
CA THR A 58 4.78 -11.42 22.86
C THR A 58 3.62 -11.58 21.87
N PRO A 59 3.64 -12.60 21.00
CA PRO A 59 2.62 -12.85 19.97
C PRO A 59 1.18 -12.95 20.51
N ASP A 60 1.03 -13.15 21.82
CA ASP A 60 -0.19 -13.58 22.48
C ASP A 60 -1.30 -12.52 22.57
N GLU A 61 -0.98 -11.22 22.65
CA GLU A 61 -2.00 -10.18 22.89
C GLU A 61 -2.84 -9.81 21.66
N PHE A 62 -2.30 -9.98 20.44
CA PHE A 62 -2.98 -9.59 19.20
C PHE A 62 -3.19 -10.75 18.22
N PHE A 63 -2.41 -11.84 18.36
CA PHE A 63 -2.39 -12.97 17.43
C PHE A 63 -2.55 -14.34 18.13
N GLY A 64 -2.86 -14.38 19.44
CA GLY A 64 -2.99 -15.64 20.21
C GLY A 64 -3.94 -16.68 19.59
N ASP A 65 -5.05 -16.23 19.00
CA ASP A 65 -6.00 -17.11 18.30
C ASP A 65 -5.48 -17.66 16.96
N LEU A 66 -4.47 -17.01 16.36
CA LEU A 66 -3.91 -17.39 15.06
C LEU A 66 -2.89 -18.53 15.16
N CYS A 67 -2.36 -18.82 16.35
CA CYS A 67 -1.38 -19.88 16.60
C CYS A 67 -1.99 -21.20 17.11
N ILE A 68 -3.31 -21.30 17.23
CA ILE A 68 -3.99 -22.53 17.65
C ILE A 68 -3.73 -23.65 16.64
N GLY A 69 -2.98 -24.68 17.07
CA GLY A 69 -2.67 -25.88 16.28
C GLY A 69 -1.41 -25.80 15.41
N LEU A 70 -0.57 -24.77 15.58
CA LEU A 70 0.71 -24.62 14.87
C LEU A 70 1.91 -24.89 15.78
N SER A 71 3.05 -25.26 15.18
CA SER A 71 4.32 -25.34 15.90
C SER A 71 4.79 -23.94 16.31
N GLU A 72 5.64 -23.83 17.34
CA GLU A 72 6.19 -22.53 17.80
C GLU A 72 6.92 -21.79 16.66
N ALA A 73 7.60 -22.52 15.78
CA ALA A 73 8.28 -21.99 14.61
C ALA A 73 7.29 -21.41 13.57
N ASP A 74 6.20 -22.13 13.28
CA ASP A 74 5.19 -21.67 12.33
C ASP A 74 4.39 -20.48 12.88
N CYS A 75 4.14 -20.44 14.19
CA CYS A 75 3.48 -19.31 14.85
C CYS A 75 4.29 -18.02 14.70
N ALA A 76 5.61 -18.08 14.91
CA ALA A 76 6.49 -16.94 14.72
C ALA A 76 6.53 -16.45 13.26
N GLN A 77 6.49 -17.38 12.28
CA GLN A 77 6.38 -17.02 10.86
C GLN A 77 5.03 -16.34 10.54
N VAL A 78 3.91 -16.88 11.05
CA VAL A 78 2.59 -16.29 10.88
C VAL A 78 2.56 -14.88 11.48
N PHE A 79 3.08 -14.70 12.68
CA PHE A 79 3.17 -13.39 13.34
C PHE A 79 3.96 -12.39 12.50
N LEU A 80 5.16 -12.76 12.04
CA LEU A 80 6.02 -11.92 11.22
C LEU A 80 5.32 -11.52 9.90
N LEU A 81 4.66 -12.46 9.22
CA LEU A 81 3.95 -12.17 7.98
C LEU A 81 2.73 -11.26 8.20
N ASN A 82 2.03 -11.40 9.32
CA ASN A 82 0.90 -10.55 9.67
C ASN A 82 1.33 -9.11 9.98
N ILE A 83 2.43 -8.90 10.72
CA ILE A 83 2.91 -7.54 11.00
C ILE A 83 3.32 -6.81 9.71
N PHE A 84 3.94 -7.52 8.75
CA PHE A 84 4.22 -6.95 7.44
C PHE A 84 2.95 -6.65 6.65
N THR A 85 1.94 -7.53 6.70
CA THR A 85 0.63 -7.31 6.08
C THR A 85 -0.07 -6.07 6.63
N LEU A 86 0.01 -5.81 7.94
CA LEU A 86 -0.45 -4.55 8.53
C LEU A 86 0.29 -3.34 7.96
N MET A 87 1.60 -3.46 7.78
CA MET A 87 2.43 -2.40 7.24
C MET A 87 2.06 -2.02 5.79
N PHE A 88 1.48 -2.94 5.01
CA PHE A 88 0.92 -2.62 3.68
C PHE A 88 -0.24 -1.62 3.74
N MET A 89 -0.95 -1.48 4.86
CA MET A 89 -2.02 -0.46 5.01
C MET A 89 -1.49 0.97 5.05
N ILE A 90 -0.18 1.17 5.21
CA ILE A 90 0.45 2.49 5.09
C ILE A 90 0.47 2.96 3.62
N LEU A 91 0.57 2.04 2.66
CA LEU A 91 0.64 2.35 1.22
C LEU A 91 -0.57 3.14 0.70
N PRO A 92 -1.83 2.70 0.93
CA PRO A 92 -2.99 3.43 0.46
C PRO A 92 -3.13 4.81 1.10
N ILE A 93 -2.42 5.13 2.19
CA ILE A 93 -2.41 6.46 2.81
C ILE A 93 -1.26 7.30 2.24
N MET A 94 -0.05 6.76 2.23
CA MET A 94 1.16 7.51 1.87
C MET A 94 1.24 7.85 0.39
N ILE A 95 0.92 6.90 -0.50
CA ILE A 95 1.03 7.12 -1.94
C ILE A 95 0.14 8.28 -2.41
N PRO A 96 -1.18 8.29 -2.15
CA PRO A 96 -2.03 9.35 -2.68
C PRO A 96 -1.77 10.70 -2.00
N VAL A 97 -1.37 10.73 -0.73
CA VAL A 97 -0.91 11.96 -0.04
C VAL A 97 0.32 12.56 -0.74
N THR A 98 1.30 11.74 -1.11
CA THR A 98 2.49 12.24 -1.83
C THR A 98 2.12 12.77 -3.21
N ILE A 99 1.27 12.06 -3.96
CA ILE A 99 0.82 12.50 -5.29
C ILE A 99 0.03 13.82 -5.18
N ALA A 100 -0.87 13.93 -4.20
CA ALA A 100 -1.63 15.15 -3.94
C ALA A 100 -0.72 16.34 -3.59
N ALA A 101 0.29 16.13 -2.74
CA ALA A 101 1.27 17.16 -2.40
C ALA A 101 2.05 17.65 -3.63
N TYR A 102 2.48 16.74 -4.51
CA TYR A 102 3.17 17.13 -5.75
C TYR A 102 2.26 17.82 -6.77
N SER A 103 0.98 17.45 -6.86
CA SER A 103 -0.01 18.15 -7.70
C SER A 103 -0.15 19.62 -7.28
N ILE A 104 -0.19 19.91 -5.98
CA ILE A 104 -0.26 21.28 -5.45
C ILE A 104 1.02 22.07 -5.77
N VAL A 105 2.20 21.44 -5.62
CA VAL A 105 3.49 22.09 -5.89
C VAL A 105 3.69 22.34 -7.39
N GLY A 106 3.29 21.41 -8.26
CA GLY A 106 3.35 21.55 -9.71
C GLY A 106 2.49 22.71 -10.22
N GLU A 107 1.28 22.88 -9.66
CA GLU A 107 0.38 23.98 -10.00
C GLU A 107 0.94 25.36 -9.60
N LYS A 108 1.68 25.42 -8.48
CA LYS A 108 2.35 26.63 -8.00
C LYS A 108 3.59 26.97 -8.82
N SER A 109 4.32 25.96 -9.34
CA SER A 109 5.53 26.16 -10.13
C SER A 109 5.25 26.59 -11.59
N THR A 110 4.07 26.28 -12.13
CA THR A 110 3.69 26.58 -13.54
C THR A 110 2.88 27.88 -13.72
N ARG A 111 2.66 28.68 -12.67
CA ARG A 111 1.80 29.90 -12.68
C ARG A 111 0.38 29.66 -13.24
N SER A 112 -0.21 28.50 -12.97
CA SER A 112 -1.54 28.10 -13.50
C SER A 112 -2.73 28.56 -12.64
N LEU A 113 -2.56 29.48 -11.70
CA LEU A 113 -3.69 29.98 -10.89
C LEU A 113 -4.58 30.99 -11.66
N GLU A 114 -4.08 31.61 -12.73
CA GLU A 114 -4.85 32.58 -13.54
C GLU A 114 -5.87 31.94 -14.51
N PRO A 115 -5.58 30.79 -15.17
CA PRO A 115 -6.53 30.18 -16.11
C PRO A 115 -7.69 29.38 -15.45
N LEU A 116 -7.51 28.91 -14.20
CA LEU A 116 -8.51 28.08 -13.49
C LEU A 116 -9.66 28.92 -12.87
N LEU A 117 -9.45 30.22 -12.68
CA LEU A 117 -10.51 31.18 -12.31
C LEU A 117 -11.36 31.64 -13.51
N ALA A 118 -10.92 31.33 -14.74
CA ALA A 118 -11.55 31.80 -15.97
C ALA A 118 -12.27 30.71 -16.78
N THR A 119 -12.26 29.45 -16.33
CA THR A 119 -12.93 28.34 -17.00
C THR A 119 -14.21 27.93 -16.26
N PRO A 120 -15.30 27.54 -16.97
CA PRO A 120 -16.56 27.12 -16.36
C PRO A 120 -16.44 25.68 -15.84
N ILE A 121 -15.66 25.50 -14.77
CA ILE A 121 -15.52 24.26 -14.00
C ILE A 121 -15.83 24.57 -12.54
N THR A 122 -16.64 23.73 -11.91
CA THR A 122 -16.99 23.92 -10.50
C THR A 122 -15.83 23.46 -9.60
N THR A 123 -15.67 24.08 -8.43
CA THR A 123 -14.65 23.68 -7.44
C THR A 123 -14.77 22.20 -7.07
N ALA A 124 -15.99 21.66 -7.03
CA ALA A 124 -16.26 20.26 -6.76
C ALA A 124 -15.71 19.33 -7.85
N GLU A 125 -15.93 19.65 -9.13
CA GLU A 125 -15.40 18.86 -10.25
C GLU A 125 -13.86 18.83 -10.27
N LEU A 126 -13.22 19.94 -9.89
CA LEU A 126 -11.76 20.04 -9.79
C LEU A 126 -11.21 19.15 -8.66
N ILE A 127 -11.77 19.24 -7.46
CA ILE A 127 -11.35 18.45 -6.30
C ILE A 127 -11.53 16.96 -6.58
N ILE A 128 -12.68 16.56 -7.15
CA ILE A 128 -12.94 15.16 -7.50
C ILE A 128 -11.94 14.67 -8.56
N GLY A 129 -11.67 15.47 -9.60
CA GLY A 129 -10.69 15.12 -10.63
C GLY A 129 -9.29 14.86 -10.06
N LYS A 130 -8.82 15.73 -9.16
CA LYS A 130 -7.51 15.59 -8.50
C LYS A 130 -7.48 14.41 -7.52
N ALA A 131 -8.53 14.22 -6.74
CA ALA A 131 -8.62 13.09 -5.82
C ALA A 131 -8.57 11.76 -6.56
N VAL A 132 -9.36 11.60 -7.62
CA VAL A 132 -9.35 10.38 -8.45
C VAL A 132 -7.99 10.17 -9.12
N ALA A 133 -7.35 11.24 -9.62
CA ALA A 133 -6.04 11.14 -10.24
C ALA A 133 -4.95 10.62 -9.28
N ALA A 134 -5.03 10.93 -7.98
CA ALA A 134 -4.11 10.45 -6.96
C ALA A 134 -4.48 9.06 -6.39
N VAL A 135 -5.77 8.80 -6.16
CA VAL A 135 -6.25 7.56 -5.52
C VAL A 135 -6.09 6.35 -6.43
N VAL A 136 -6.40 6.47 -7.73
CA VAL A 136 -6.33 5.35 -8.67
C VAL A 136 -4.94 4.71 -8.74
N PRO A 137 -3.84 5.46 -9.00
CA PRO A 137 -2.51 4.86 -9.03
C PRO A 137 -2.08 4.31 -7.66
N ALA A 138 -2.51 4.93 -6.55
CA ALA A 138 -2.24 4.42 -5.21
C ALA A 138 -2.85 3.04 -4.97
N VAL A 139 -4.15 2.89 -5.24
CA VAL A 139 -4.87 1.62 -5.04
C VAL A 139 -4.29 0.53 -5.93
N LEU A 140 -4.02 0.83 -7.20
CA LEU A 140 -3.41 -0.12 -8.13
C LEU A 140 -2.02 -0.56 -7.65
N ALA A 141 -1.18 0.37 -7.20
CA ALA A 141 0.14 0.04 -6.66
C ALA A 141 0.05 -0.85 -5.42
N THR A 142 -0.88 -0.56 -4.50
CA THR A 142 -1.12 -1.40 -3.32
C THR A 142 -1.57 -2.81 -3.69
N TRP A 143 -2.53 -2.94 -4.62
CA TRP A 143 -3.03 -4.26 -5.06
C TRP A 143 -1.95 -5.08 -5.76
N VAL A 144 -1.15 -4.46 -6.63
CA VAL A 144 -0.04 -5.13 -7.30
C VAL A 144 1.00 -5.58 -6.28
N ALA A 145 1.43 -4.70 -5.38
CA ALA A 145 2.43 -5.03 -4.36
C ALA A 145 1.94 -6.15 -3.43
N PHE A 146 0.70 -6.07 -2.96
CA PHE A 146 0.10 -7.11 -2.13
C PHE A 146 -0.03 -8.45 -2.87
N SER A 147 -0.39 -8.43 -4.16
CA SER A 147 -0.46 -9.65 -4.97
C SER A 147 0.91 -10.31 -5.15
N VAL A 148 1.95 -9.52 -5.42
CA VAL A 148 3.33 -10.02 -5.51
C VAL A 148 3.80 -10.58 -4.17
N TYR A 149 3.47 -9.91 -3.06
CA TYR A 149 3.75 -10.39 -1.72
C TYR A 149 3.10 -11.76 -1.45
N LEU A 150 1.80 -11.90 -1.73
CA LEU A 150 1.08 -13.17 -1.56
C LEU A 150 1.67 -14.29 -2.42
N LEU A 151 2.04 -14.00 -3.68
CA LEU A 151 2.70 -14.97 -4.55
C LEU A 151 4.07 -15.40 -4.00
N GLY A 152 4.87 -14.45 -3.51
CA GLY A 152 6.16 -14.74 -2.89
C GLY A 152 6.00 -15.67 -1.68
N VAL A 153 5.09 -15.35 -0.77
CA VAL A 153 4.83 -16.20 0.40
C VAL A 153 4.30 -17.58 -0.01
N ARG A 154 3.41 -17.66 -1.01
CA ARG A 154 2.85 -18.93 -1.48
C ARG A 154 3.92 -19.89 -2.03
N LEU A 155 4.98 -19.37 -2.63
CA LEU A 155 6.09 -20.17 -3.16
C LEU A 155 7.05 -20.64 -2.06
N MET A 156 7.14 -19.89 -0.96
CA MET A 156 8.12 -20.12 0.09
C MET A 156 7.56 -20.83 1.33
N THR A 157 6.24 -20.87 1.51
CA THR A 157 5.62 -21.32 2.76
C THR A 157 4.53 -22.38 2.57
N ASN A 158 4.27 -23.14 3.64
CA ASN A 158 3.20 -24.15 3.73
C ASN A 158 1.79 -23.56 3.57
N ALA A 159 0.87 -24.40 3.08
CA ALA A 159 -0.53 -24.03 2.82
C ALA A 159 -1.28 -23.54 4.07
N ALA A 160 -0.93 -24.04 5.26
CA ALA A 160 -1.55 -23.63 6.52
C ALA A 160 -1.26 -22.16 6.87
N ILE A 161 -0.01 -21.72 6.68
CA ILE A 161 0.41 -20.33 6.94
C ILE A 161 -0.18 -19.40 5.87
N PHE A 162 -0.16 -19.83 4.60
CA PHE A 162 -0.78 -19.07 3.51
C PHE A 162 -2.28 -18.85 3.71
N ALA A 163 -3.01 -19.85 4.22
CA ALA A 163 -4.44 -19.72 4.50
C ALA A 163 -4.75 -18.65 5.55
N LYS A 164 -3.84 -18.40 6.51
CA LYS A 164 -3.99 -17.34 7.52
C LYS A 164 -3.79 -15.94 6.92
N LEU A 165 -2.91 -15.80 5.92
CA LEU A 165 -2.70 -14.54 5.21
C LEU A 165 -3.83 -14.19 4.25
N VAL A 166 -4.42 -15.19 3.60
CA VAL A 166 -5.58 -15.02 2.70
C VAL A 166 -6.90 -15.06 3.50
N ALA A 167 -6.85 -14.86 4.82
CA ALA A 167 -8.04 -14.76 5.63
C ALA A 167 -8.94 -13.61 5.12
N PRO A 168 -10.28 -13.77 5.20
CA PRO A 168 -11.22 -12.76 4.73
C PRO A 168 -10.97 -11.38 5.33
N MET A 169 -10.48 -11.32 6.58
CA MET A 169 -10.11 -10.08 7.26
C MET A 169 -9.06 -9.27 6.49
N TRP A 170 -7.97 -9.89 6.04
CA TRP A 170 -6.89 -9.21 5.32
C TRP A 170 -7.28 -8.84 3.89
N LEU A 171 -8.03 -9.70 3.21
CA LEU A 171 -8.57 -9.38 1.89
C LEU A 171 -9.51 -8.18 1.96
N LEU A 172 -10.41 -8.14 2.94
CA LEU A 172 -11.28 -6.98 3.15
C LEU A 172 -10.47 -5.74 3.55
N ALA A 173 -9.45 -5.88 4.39
CA ALA A 173 -8.58 -4.76 4.74
C ALA A 173 -7.90 -4.15 3.51
N VAL A 174 -7.34 -4.96 2.60
CA VAL A 174 -6.61 -4.45 1.42
C VAL A 174 -7.56 -4.00 0.31
N PHE A 175 -8.60 -4.76 0.00
CA PHE A 175 -9.48 -4.49 -1.15
C PHE A 175 -10.64 -3.54 -0.84
N LEU A 176 -11.06 -3.42 0.42
CA LEU A 176 -12.14 -2.52 0.83
C LEU A 176 -11.61 -1.34 1.66
N VAL A 177 -10.89 -1.64 2.76
CA VAL A 177 -10.39 -0.58 3.66
C VAL A 177 -9.28 0.23 3.00
N GLY A 178 -8.39 -0.40 2.23
CA GLY A 178 -7.31 0.28 1.49
C GLY A 178 -7.83 1.40 0.58
N PRO A 179 -8.74 1.14 -0.38
CA PRO A 179 -9.33 2.19 -1.21
C PRO A 179 -10.05 3.27 -0.40
N LEU A 180 -10.76 2.92 0.67
CA LEU A 180 -11.43 3.89 1.54
C LEU A 180 -10.42 4.84 2.21
N LEU A 181 -9.33 4.28 2.74
CA LEU A 181 -8.24 5.07 3.33
C LEU A 181 -7.57 5.97 2.29
N ALA A 182 -7.39 5.49 1.06
CA ALA A 182 -6.83 6.28 -0.03
C ALA A 182 -7.69 7.51 -0.35
N VAL A 183 -9.02 7.33 -0.44
CA VAL A 183 -9.95 8.44 -0.66
C VAL A 183 -9.90 9.42 0.52
N LEU A 184 -10.01 8.92 1.76
CA LEU A 184 -10.01 9.75 2.97
C LEU A 184 -8.69 10.51 3.20
N SER A 185 -7.58 10.03 2.65
CA SER A 185 -6.28 10.68 2.81
C SER A 185 -6.10 11.92 1.91
N VAL A 186 -6.91 12.05 0.86
CA VAL A 186 -6.82 13.13 -0.14
C VAL A 186 -7.98 14.13 -0.01
N CYS A 187 -9.10 13.71 0.58
CA CYS A 187 -10.29 14.54 0.81
C CYS A 187 -10.31 15.14 2.21
#